data_AF-A0A3D5U909-F1
#
_entry.id   AF-A0A3D5U909-F1
#
_cell.length_a   1.000
_cell.length_b   1.000
_cell.length_c   1.000
_cell.angle_alpha   90.00
_cell.angle_beta   90.00
_cell.angle_gamma   90.00
#
_symmetry.space_group_name_H-M   'P 1'
#
loop_
_entity.id
_entity.type
_entity.pdbx_description
1 polymer ?
#
loop_
_entity_poly.entity_id
_entity_poly.type
_entity_poly.pdbx_seq_one_letter_code
_entity_poly.pdbx_strand_id
1 'polypeptide(L)'
;PLNQDLIISSDDNLSVTLNNSMNLYLRQNYGLNSINAGLGLKARDQFDSYLAYPFISQSLSWAGGQVGIRNTFITEYSDLSLDSRYRTGWQGQLALRQKFIARSELNSTLNLAYDPDADPDDAFYPLRGYEHEMATNKGATLRNSLYFPLFKIREGLWTPQIYMEDINLGLFYDMSLPQENNKLLDQYSYGV
;
A
#
# COMPACT_ATOMS: atom_id res chain seq x y z
N PRO A 1 15.77 7.44 -16.11
CA PRO A 1 16.00 6.01 -16.42
C PRO A 1 14.65 5.29 -16.39
N LEU A 2 14.41 4.38 -17.33
CA LEU A 2 13.26 3.47 -17.27
C LEU A 2 13.63 2.32 -16.34
N ASN A 3 12.84 2.12 -15.29
CA ASN A 3 12.96 1.00 -14.37
C ASN A 3 11.94 -0.06 -14.81
N GLN A 4 12.37 -1.31 -14.88
CA GLN A 4 11.53 -2.43 -15.29
C GLN A 4 11.69 -3.57 -14.29
N ASP A 5 10.58 -4.01 -13.74
CA ASP A 5 10.53 -5.13 -12.79
C ASP A 5 9.58 -6.20 -13.34
N LEU A 6 10.07 -7.43 -13.44
CA LEU A 6 9.27 -8.61 -13.77
C LEU A 6 9.17 -9.49 -12.52
N ILE A 7 7.95 -9.77 -12.10
CA ILE A 7 7.64 -10.60 -10.93
C ILE A 7 6.80 -11.77 -11.41
N ILE A 8 7.21 -12.98 -11.06
CA ILE A 8 6.46 -14.21 -11.34
C ILE A 8 6.16 -14.85 -9.98
N SER A 9 4.89 -15.11 -9.70
CA SER A 9 4.43 -15.78 -8.48
C SER A 9 3.63 -17.03 -8.82
N SER A 10 3.83 -18.09 -8.04
CA SER A 10 3.13 -19.36 -8.15
C SER A 10 2.22 -19.68 -6.96
N ASP A 11 2.16 -18.80 -5.97
CA ASP A 11 1.54 -19.11 -4.68
C ASP A 11 -0.01 -19.14 -4.74
N ASP A 12 -0.62 -18.39 -5.67
CA ASP A 12 -2.07 -18.27 -5.86
C ASP A 12 -2.43 -18.33 -7.35
N ASN A 13 -2.25 -19.50 -7.96
CA ASN A 13 -2.18 -19.69 -9.42
C ASN A 13 -1.03 -18.86 -10.05
N LEU A 14 -0.59 -19.26 -11.24
CA LEU A 14 0.49 -18.55 -11.92
C LEU A 14 0.06 -17.10 -12.18
N SER A 15 0.83 -16.15 -11.64
CA SER A 15 0.67 -14.73 -11.95
C SER A 15 1.99 -14.13 -12.44
N VAL A 16 1.88 -13.26 -13.45
CA VAL A 16 3.02 -12.58 -14.06
C VAL A 16 2.75 -11.09 -14.03
N THR A 17 3.62 -10.34 -13.37
CA THR A 17 3.51 -8.88 -13.25
C THR A 17 4.72 -8.22 -13.89
N LEU A 18 4.48 -7.31 -14.83
CA LEU A 18 5.48 -6.44 -15.44
C LEU A 18 5.20 -4.99 -15.02
N ASN A 19 6.11 -4.40 -14.25
CA ASN A 19 6.05 -2.98 -13.90
C ASN A 19 7.08 -2.20 -14.71
N ASN A 20 6.62 -1.18 -15.42
CA ASN A 20 7.49 -0.21 -16.08
C ASN A 20 7.28 1.14 -15.41
N SER A 21 8.35 1.79 -14.95
CA SER A 21 8.24 3.10 -14.32
C SER A 21 9.39 4.02 -14.69
N MET A 22 9.16 5.32 -14.61
CA MET A 22 10.18 6.33 -14.81
C MET A 22 10.08 7.41 -13.74
N ASN A 23 11.25 7.88 -13.31
CA ASN A 23 11.34 9.04 -12.43
C ASN A 23 11.15 10.28 -13.30
N LEU A 24 10.00 10.94 -13.17
CA LEU A 24 9.70 12.22 -13.82
C LEU A 24 10.43 13.36 -13.12
N TYR A 25 10.63 13.21 -11.81
CA TYR A 25 11.34 14.16 -10.98
C TYR A 25 12.08 13.41 -9.87
N LEU A 26 13.32 13.81 -9.58
CA LEU A 26 14.11 13.26 -8.49
C LEU A 26 14.99 14.35 -7.87
N ARG A 27 14.96 14.45 -6.55
CA ARG A 27 15.79 15.36 -5.75
C ARG A 27 16.15 14.71 -4.41
N GLN A 28 17.39 14.88 -3.98
CA GLN A 28 17.90 14.31 -2.73
C GLN A 28 17.59 15.18 -1.48
N ASN A 29 17.27 16.46 -1.67
CA ASN A 29 16.97 17.39 -0.57
C ASN A 29 15.54 17.23 -0.05
N TYR A 30 15.30 17.68 1.19
CA TYR A 30 13.96 17.81 1.78
C TYR A 30 12.99 18.59 0.88
N GLY A 31 11.69 18.35 1.06
CA GLY A 31 10.59 18.83 0.24
C GLY A 31 10.10 17.70 -0.65
N LEU A 32 9.76 18.00 -1.91
CA LEU A 32 9.43 16.99 -2.89
C LEU A 32 10.73 16.29 -3.33
N ASN A 33 10.79 14.98 -3.13
CA ASN A 33 11.98 14.16 -3.41
C ASN A 33 11.83 13.37 -4.68
N SER A 34 10.62 12.89 -5.00
CA SER A 34 10.39 12.21 -6.28
C SER A 34 8.96 12.35 -6.77
N ILE A 35 8.84 12.31 -8.10
CA ILE A 35 7.59 11.99 -8.80
C ILE A 35 7.93 10.88 -9.78
N ASN A 36 7.23 9.76 -9.69
CA ASN A 36 7.41 8.63 -10.60
C ASN A 36 6.07 8.29 -11.23
N ALA A 37 6.07 8.04 -12.53
CA ALA A 37 4.91 7.51 -13.23
C ALA A 37 5.28 6.16 -13.84
N GLY A 38 4.29 5.28 -13.95
CA GLY A 38 4.51 3.97 -14.51
C GLY A 38 3.24 3.31 -14.99
N LEU A 39 3.42 2.17 -15.64
CA LEU A 39 2.37 1.27 -16.06
C LEU A 39 2.75 -0.12 -15.58
N GLY A 40 1.87 -0.71 -14.77
CA GLY A 40 1.93 -2.12 -14.47
C GLY A 40 0.98 -2.91 -15.34
N LEU A 41 1.41 -4.09 -15.74
CA LEU A 41 0.60 -5.12 -16.40
C LEU A 41 0.68 -6.38 -15.55
N LYS A 42 -0.45 -7.00 -15.23
CA LYS A 42 -0.52 -8.23 -14.46
C LYS A 42 -1.41 -9.23 -15.19
N ALA A 43 -0.94 -10.45 -15.40
CA ALA A 43 -1.77 -11.59 -15.73
C ALA A 43 -2.00 -12.41 -14.46
N ARG A 44 -3.25 -12.77 -14.15
CA ARG A 44 -3.62 -13.65 -13.02
C ARG A 44 -4.17 -14.98 -13.53
N ASP A 45 -4.31 -15.92 -12.60
CA ASP A 45 -5.07 -17.16 -12.79
C ASP A 45 -4.71 -17.90 -14.09
N GLN A 46 -3.42 -18.18 -14.29
CA GLN A 46 -2.94 -18.87 -15.49
C GLN A 46 -3.30 -18.16 -16.80
N PHE A 47 -3.32 -16.82 -16.78
CA PHE A 47 -3.63 -15.93 -17.90
C PHE A 47 -5.13 -15.81 -18.24
N ASP A 48 -6.03 -16.15 -17.32
CA ASP A 48 -7.48 -15.97 -17.49
C ASP A 48 -7.94 -14.51 -17.29
N SER A 49 -7.12 -13.68 -16.64
CA SER A 49 -7.41 -12.25 -16.50
C SER A 49 -6.15 -11.40 -16.63
N TYR A 50 -6.35 -10.21 -17.18
CA TYR A 50 -5.29 -9.24 -17.44
C TYR A 50 -5.65 -7.89 -16.82
N LEU A 51 -4.73 -7.32 -16.08
CA LEU A 51 -4.92 -6.06 -15.37
C LEU A 51 -3.86 -5.06 -15.82
N ALA A 52 -4.30 -3.91 -16.30
CA ALA A 52 -3.46 -2.79 -16.67
C ALA A 52 -3.69 -1.64 -15.68
N TYR A 53 -2.62 -1.17 -15.05
CA TYR A 53 -2.71 -0.18 -13.99
C TYR A 53 -1.66 0.91 -14.12
N PRO A 54 -1.95 2.01 -14.84
CA PRO A 54 -1.11 3.20 -14.77
C PRO A 54 -1.13 3.77 -13.35
N PHE A 55 0.02 4.24 -12.91
CA PHE A 55 0.16 4.84 -11.60
C PHE A 55 1.05 6.08 -11.64
N ILE A 56 0.81 6.97 -10.69
CA ILE A 56 1.71 8.06 -10.33
C ILE A 56 1.99 7.99 -8.84
N SER A 57 3.24 8.13 -8.47
CA SER A 57 3.70 8.17 -7.08
C SER A 57 4.51 9.42 -6.82
N GLN A 58 4.41 9.92 -5.61
CA GLN A 58 5.09 11.11 -5.14
C GLN A 58 5.68 10.80 -3.77
N SER A 59 6.88 11.31 -3.50
CA SER A 59 7.50 11.20 -2.19
C SER A 59 7.95 12.57 -1.73
N LEU A 60 7.50 12.97 -0.55
CA LEU A 60 7.88 14.18 0.16
C LEU A 60 8.65 13.78 1.42
N SER A 61 9.78 14.41 1.72
CA SER A 61 10.50 14.19 2.97
C SER A 61 10.89 15.49 3.64
N TRP A 62 11.00 15.47 4.96
CA TRP A 62 11.45 16.60 5.76
C TRP A 62 12.24 16.09 6.96
N ALA A 63 12.74 17.02 7.79
CA ALA A 63 13.46 16.64 9.00
C ALA A 63 12.58 15.77 9.91
N GLY A 64 12.92 14.49 10.00
CA GLY A 64 12.22 13.54 10.86
C GLY A 64 10.95 12.93 10.28
N GLY A 65 10.58 13.19 9.02
CA GLY A 65 9.37 12.61 8.45
C GLY A 65 9.38 12.45 6.94
N GLN A 66 8.46 11.63 6.46
CA GLN A 66 8.23 11.40 5.03
C GLN A 66 6.76 11.07 4.77
N VAL A 67 6.28 11.47 3.60
CA VAL A 67 4.99 11.05 3.05
C VAL A 67 5.21 10.46 1.66
N GLY A 68 4.65 9.28 1.43
CA GLY A 68 4.49 8.69 0.11
C GLY A 68 3.03 8.79 -0.31
N ILE A 69 2.77 9.19 -1.54
CA ILE A 69 1.44 9.17 -2.14
C ILE A 69 1.53 8.33 -3.40
N ARG A 70 0.60 7.40 -3.59
CA ARG A 70 0.48 6.61 -4.82
C ARG A 70 -0.97 6.63 -5.26
N ASN A 71 -1.20 6.99 -6.52
CA ASN A 71 -2.49 6.91 -7.16
C ASN A 71 -2.39 5.92 -8.30
N THR A 72 -3.34 5.01 -8.37
CA THR A 72 -3.39 3.93 -9.36
C THR A 72 -4.78 3.93 -9.97
N PHE A 73 -4.84 3.89 -11.28
CA PHE A 73 -6.07 3.62 -12.01
C PHE A 73 -5.98 2.19 -12.52
N ILE A 74 -7.00 1.38 -12.29
CA ILE A 74 -7.00 -0.06 -12.53
C ILE A 74 -8.01 -0.35 -13.63
N THR A 75 -7.58 -1.11 -14.64
CA THR A 75 -8.47 -1.66 -15.66
C THR A 75 -8.23 -3.15 -15.79
N GLU A 76 -9.29 -3.95 -15.78
CA GLU A 76 -9.19 -5.40 -15.93
C GLU A 76 -9.96 -5.89 -17.17
N TYR A 77 -9.38 -6.91 -17.80
CA TYR A 77 -9.82 -7.51 -19.06
C TYR A 77 -9.87 -9.03 -18.88
N SER A 78 -10.84 -9.68 -19.54
CA SER A 78 -11.00 -11.15 -19.50
C SER A 78 -10.17 -11.84 -20.59
N ASP A 79 -9.69 -11.10 -21.57
CA ASP A 79 -8.71 -11.56 -22.55
C ASP A 79 -7.79 -10.39 -22.97
N LEU A 80 -6.91 -10.60 -23.95
CA LEU A 80 -6.02 -9.55 -24.47
C LEU A 80 -6.73 -8.54 -25.41
N SER A 81 -8.03 -8.68 -25.65
CA SER A 81 -8.83 -7.75 -26.44
C SER A 81 -9.26 -6.54 -25.60
N LEU A 82 -9.23 -5.35 -26.19
CA LEU A 82 -9.69 -4.13 -25.52
C LEU A 82 -11.20 -4.14 -25.24
N ASP A 83 -11.96 -4.91 -26.01
CA ASP A 83 -13.42 -5.01 -25.89
C ASP A 83 -13.87 -5.86 -24.69
N SER A 84 -12.96 -6.65 -24.10
CA SER A 84 -13.26 -7.56 -22.99
C SER A 84 -13.12 -6.93 -21.60
N ARG A 85 -12.95 -5.61 -21.56
CA ARG A 85 -12.85 -4.82 -20.33
C ARG A 85 -14.12 -4.95 -19.50
N TYR A 86 -13.98 -5.37 -18.24
CA TYR A 86 -15.12 -5.56 -17.34
C TYR A 86 -15.01 -4.86 -15.98
N ARG A 87 -13.82 -4.39 -15.59
CA ARG A 87 -13.62 -3.63 -14.33
C ARG A 87 -12.83 -2.36 -14.56
N THR A 88 -13.21 -1.30 -13.87
CA THR A 88 -12.45 -0.05 -13.83
C THR A 88 -12.54 0.58 -12.45
N GLY A 89 -11.37 0.83 -11.86
CA GLY A 89 -11.27 1.33 -10.50
C GLY A 89 -10.18 2.39 -10.34
N TRP A 90 -10.28 3.14 -9.27
CA TRP A 90 -9.22 4.03 -8.81
C TRP A 90 -8.88 3.71 -7.36
N GLN A 91 -7.59 3.63 -7.07
CA GLN A 91 -7.07 3.40 -5.74
C GLN A 91 -5.98 4.42 -5.41
N GLY A 92 -6.08 5.03 -4.24
CA GLY A 92 -5.13 5.99 -3.69
C GLY A 92 -4.55 5.49 -2.39
N GLN A 93 -3.25 5.66 -2.18
CA GLN A 93 -2.58 5.35 -0.92
C GLN A 93 -1.73 6.53 -0.49
N LEU A 94 -1.84 6.91 0.77
CA LEU A 94 -0.97 7.86 1.45
C LEU A 94 -0.31 7.13 2.62
N ALA A 95 1.01 7.09 2.66
CA ALA A 95 1.80 6.52 3.73
C ALA A 95 2.68 7.61 4.38
N LEU A 96 2.39 7.95 5.63
CA LEU A 96 3.11 8.91 6.44
C LEU A 96 3.95 8.18 7.49
N ARG A 97 5.22 8.57 7.62
CA ARG A 97 6.07 8.21 8.74
C ARG A 97 6.63 9.48 9.35
N GLN A 98 6.42 9.68 10.65
CA GLN A 98 6.85 10.87 11.39
C GLN A 98 7.51 10.47 12.70
N LYS A 99 8.75 10.91 12.90
CA LYS A 99 9.45 10.81 14.18
C LYS A 99 8.99 11.93 15.10
N PHE A 100 8.67 11.59 16.33
CA PHE A 100 8.23 12.50 17.37
C PHE A 100 9.30 12.63 18.47
N ILE A 101 8.99 13.44 19.48
CA ILE A 101 9.82 13.61 20.67
C ILE A 101 9.95 12.25 21.40
N ALA A 102 11.05 12.05 22.12
CA ALA A 102 11.38 10.80 22.83
C ALA A 102 11.61 9.57 21.93
N ARG A 103 12.05 9.77 20.67
CA ARG A 103 12.36 8.70 19.71
C ARG A 103 11.15 7.84 19.33
N SER A 104 9.93 8.35 19.55
CA SER A 104 8.71 7.71 19.09
C SER A 104 8.52 7.92 17.58
N GLU A 105 7.77 7.02 16.94
CA GLU A 105 7.50 7.08 15.51
C GLU A 105 6.01 6.79 15.24
N LEU A 106 5.33 7.73 14.57
CA LEU A 106 4.00 7.50 14.02
C LEU A 106 4.14 6.99 12.60
N ASN A 107 3.47 5.89 12.33
CA ASN A 107 3.24 5.36 11.00
C ASN A 107 1.74 5.41 10.73
N SER A 108 1.34 6.18 9.71
CA SER A 108 -0.05 6.32 9.29
C SER A 108 -0.19 5.91 7.82
N THR A 109 -1.22 5.15 7.50
CA THR A 109 -1.54 4.75 6.14
C THR A 109 -3.01 4.98 5.89
N LEU A 110 -3.33 5.78 4.88
CA LEU A 110 -4.68 6.00 4.38
C LEU A 110 -4.76 5.35 3.00
N ASN A 111 -5.63 4.37 2.84
CA ASN A 111 -6.01 3.85 1.54
C ASN A 111 -7.40 4.37 1.19
N LEU A 112 -7.58 4.74 -0.07
CA LEU A 112 -8.83 5.17 -0.67
C LEU A 112 -9.08 4.25 -1.86
N ALA A 113 -10.30 3.78 -2.02
CA ALA A 113 -10.69 3.04 -3.20
C ALA A 113 -12.05 3.52 -3.71
N TYR A 114 -12.16 3.59 -5.03
CA TYR A 114 -13.40 3.67 -5.76
C TYR A 114 -13.30 2.66 -6.90
N ASP A 115 -13.68 1.41 -6.63
CA ASP A 115 -13.51 0.29 -7.56
C ASP A 115 -14.78 -0.58 -7.56
N PRO A 116 -15.88 -0.12 -8.17
CA PRO A 116 -17.20 -0.74 -8.04
C PRO A 116 -17.24 -2.23 -8.40
N ASP A 117 -16.46 -2.63 -9.40
CA ASP A 117 -16.52 -3.96 -10.00
C ASP A 117 -15.43 -4.90 -9.46
N ALA A 118 -14.70 -4.47 -8.41
CA ALA A 118 -13.73 -5.31 -7.72
C ALA A 118 -14.39 -6.40 -6.86
N ASP A 119 -13.63 -7.43 -6.52
CA ASP A 119 -13.94 -8.21 -5.33
C ASP A 119 -13.52 -7.44 -4.06
N PRO A 120 -14.22 -7.62 -2.91
CA PRO A 120 -13.92 -6.92 -1.65
C PRO A 120 -12.48 -7.01 -1.15
N ASP A 121 -11.84 -8.15 -1.38
CA ASP A 121 -10.46 -8.43 -1.02
C ASP A 121 -9.42 -7.71 -1.89
N ASP A 122 -9.82 -7.32 -3.10
CA ASP A 122 -8.96 -6.67 -4.08
C ASP A 122 -8.85 -5.14 -3.87
N ALA A 123 -9.76 -4.54 -3.09
CA ALA A 123 -9.82 -3.09 -2.85
C ALA A 123 -9.18 -2.66 -1.53
N PHE A 124 -9.37 -3.43 -0.46
CA PHE A 124 -8.87 -3.12 0.88
C PHE A 124 -8.31 -4.36 1.57
N TYR A 125 -7.25 -4.20 2.34
CA TYR A 125 -6.73 -5.24 3.21
C TYR A 125 -7.48 -5.27 4.56
N PRO A 126 -7.48 -6.41 5.28
CA PRO A 126 -8.09 -6.48 6.60
C PRO A 126 -7.45 -5.49 7.58
N LEU A 127 -8.28 -4.86 8.40
CA LEU A 127 -7.81 -4.07 9.54
C LEU A 127 -7.34 -4.99 10.66
N ARG A 128 -6.40 -4.52 11.49
CA ARG A 128 -5.92 -5.33 12.63
C ARG A 128 -7.09 -5.71 13.54
N GLY A 129 -7.15 -6.97 13.95
CA GLY A 129 -8.23 -7.49 14.81
C GLY A 129 -9.48 -7.94 14.06
N TYR A 130 -9.52 -7.79 12.74
CA TYR A 130 -10.56 -8.35 11.87
C TYR A 130 -9.97 -9.48 11.03
N GLU A 131 -10.73 -10.56 10.86
CA GLU A 131 -10.35 -11.70 10.02
C GLU A 131 -10.57 -11.40 8.54
N HIS A 132 -11.62 -10.62 8.23
CA HIS A 132 -12.04 -10.33 6.88
C HIS A 132 -11.84 -8.86 6.53
N GLU A 133 -11.70 -8.61 5.23
CA GLU A 133 -11.66 -7.30 4.62
C GLU A 133 -12.96 -6.54 4.83
N MET A 134 -12.90 -5.27 4.48
CA MET A 134 -14.08 -4.44 4.38
C MET A 134 -14.96 -4.96 3.25
N ALA A 135 -16.23 -5.29 3.52
CA ALA A 135 -17.14 -5.87 2.53
C ALA A 135 -17.67 -4.85 1.49
N THR A 136 -16.88 -3.84 1.14
CA THR A 136 -17.19 -2.87 0.08
C THR A 136 -15.92 -2.41 -0.61
N ASN A 137 -16.04 -2.03 -1.88
CA ASN A 137 -14.92 -1.63 -2.73
C ASN A 137 -14.78 -0.12 -2.88
N LYS A 138 -15.57 0.63 -2.08
CA LYS A 138 -15.65 2.08 -2.13
C LYS A 138 -15.56 2.65 -0.74
N GLY A 139 -14.57 3.49 -0.50
CA GLY A 139 -14.41 4.14 0.79
C GLY A 139 -12.95 4.43 1.12
N ALA A 140 -12.66 4.41 2.41
CA ALA A 140 -11.34 4.66 2.95
C ALA A 140 -11.00 3.72 4.10
N THR A 141 -9.74 3.34 4.21
CA THR A 141 -9.19 2.71 5.42
C THR A 141 -8.06 3.56 5.96
N LEU A 142 -8.08 3.85 7.25
CA LEU A 142 -7.03 4.56 7.95
C LEU A 142 -6.40 3.61 8.96
N ARG A 143 -5.08 3.46 8.91
CA ARG A 143 -4.29 2.68 9.87
C ARG A 143 -3.25 3.57 10.51
N ASN A 144 -3.25 3.65 11.82
CA ASN A 144 -2.26 4.41 12.59
C ASN A 144 -1.54 3.50 13.56
N SER A 145 -0.25 3.70 13.70
CA SER A 145 0.57 3.05 14.72
C SER A 145 1.53 4.06 15.30
N LEU A 146 1.61 4.14 16.62
CA LEU A 146 2.58 4.94 17.34
C LEU A 146 3.51 4.00 18.09
N TYR A 147 4.79 4.02 17.72
CA TYR A 147 5.82 3.15 18.30
C TYR A 147 6.69 3.91 19.28
N PHE A 148 7.00 3.28 20.41
CA PHE A 148 7.89 3.81 21.44
C PHE A 148 9.01 2.80 21.72
N PRO A 149 10.29 3.21 21.66
CA PRO A 149 11.38 2.32 22.04
C PRO A 149 11.40 2.09 23.55
N LEU A 150 11.19 0.84 23.96
CA LEU A 150 11.24 0.40 25.36
C LEU A 150 12.68 0.10 25.77
N PHE A 151 13.37 -0.72 24.98
CA PHE A 151 14.73 -1.17 25.27
C PHE A 151 15.59 -1.07 24.02
N LYS A 152 16.76 -0.47 24.17
CA LYS A 152 17.75 -0.42 23.11
C LYS A 152 18.69 -1.59 23.24
N ILE A 153 18.69 -2.46 22.24
CA ILE A 153 19.61 -3.60 22.18
C ILE A 153 20.82 -3.18 21.34
N ARG A 154 20.61 -2.92 20.04
CA ARG A 154 21.67 -2.50 19.10
C ARG A 154 22.88 -3.43 19.11
N GLU A 155 22.60 -4.72 19.27
CA GLU A 155 23.60 -5.78 19.24
C GLU A 155 23.47 -6.53 17.92
N GLY A 156 24.62 -6.84 17.33
CA GLY A 156 24.69 -7.56 16.07
C GLY A 156 25.71 -8.70 16.17
N LEU A 157 25.28 -9.91 15.84
CA LEU A 157 26.20 -11.02 15.57
C LEU A 157 26.61 -10.94 14.12
N TRP A 158 27.90 -10.69 13.87
CA TRP A 158 28.43 -10.62 12.52
C TRP A 158 28.36 -11.95 11.75
N THR A 159 28.20 -13.07 12.47
CA THR A 159 27.96 -14.39 11.90
C THR A 159 26.92 -15.09 12.78
N PRO A 160 25.63 -15.16 12.37
CA PRO A 160 25.11 -15.15 11.00
C PRO A 160 24.42 -13.82 10.56
N GLN A 161 25.06 -12.66 10.77
CA GLN A 161 24.52 -11.33 10.42
C GLN A 161 23.13 -11.04 11.03
N ILE A 162 22.90 -11.54 12.24
CA ILE A 162 21.68 -11.22 12.98
C ILE A 162 21.92 -9.88 13.66
N TYR A 163 21.14 -8.88 13.28
CA TYR A 163 21.13 -7.57 13.92
C TYR A 163 19.78 -7.35 14.59
N MET A 164 19.81 -7.08 15.89
CA MET A 164 18.62 -6.80 16.67
C MET A 164 18.59 -5.32 17.04
N GLU A 165 17.56 -4.65 16.53
CA GLU A 165 17.26 -3.25 16.84
C GLU A 165 16.63 -3.08 18.24
N ASP A 166 16.02 -1.93 18.49
CA ASP A 166 15.29 -1.62 19.71
C ASP A 166 13.99 -2.47 19.83
N ILE A 167 13.66 -2.95 21.04
CA ILE A 167 12.34 -3.49 21.37
C ILE A 167 11.39 -2.32 21.54
N ASN A 168 10.28 -2.32 20.79
CA ASN A 168 9.34 -1.21 20.75
C ASN A 168 7.96 -1.65 21.27
N LEU A 169 7.30 -0.75 22.01
CA LEU A 169 5.86 -0.82 22.29
C LEU A 169 5.12 -0.18 21.13
N GLY A 170 4.12 -0.86 20.59
CA GLY A 170 3.16 -0.29 19.66
C GLY A 170 1.92 0.21 20.39
N LEU A 171 1.31 1.26 19.86
CA LEU A 171 -0.11 1.55 20.05
C LEU A 171 -0.70 1.66 18.65
N PHE A 172 -1.91 1.15 18.45
CA PHE A 172 -2.54 1.26 17.15
C PHE A 172 -4.00 1.68 17.21
N TYR A 173 -4.43 2.31 16.11
CA TYR A 173 -5.81 2.65 15.83
C TYR A 173 -6.06 2.49 14.33
N ASP A 174 -6.96 1.59 13.97
CA ASP A 174 -7.39 1.32 12.60
C ASP A 174 -8.89 1.63 12.46
N MET A 175 -9.28 2.13 11.30
CA MET A 175 -10.67 2.50 11.00
C MET A 175 -10.97 2.30 9.51
N SER A 176 -12.17 1.82 9.19
CA SER A 176 -12.73 1.82 7.84
C SER A 176 -13.90 2.80 7.76
N LEU A 177 -14.04 3.44 6.60
CA LEU A 177 -15.08 4.41 6.28
C LEU A 177 -15.70 4.02 4.93
N PRO A 178 -16.75 3.18 4.92
CA PRO A 178 -17.44 2.79 3.70
C PRO A 178 -18.14 3.99 3.08
N GLN A 179 -18.08 4.10 1.74
CA GLN A 179 -18.87 5.10 1.03
C GLN A 179 -20.36 4.73 1.04
N GLU A 180 -20.67 3.44 1.01
CA GLU A 180 -22.04 2.96 1.09
C GLU A 180 -22.57 3.19 2.51
N ASN A 181 -23.74 3.84 2.62
CA ASN A 181 -24.30 4.31 3.88
C ASN A 181 -24.91 3.16 4.70
N ASN A 182 -24.08 2.16 5.02
CA ASN A 182 -24.44 1.01 5.83
C ASN A 182 -23.49 0.92 7.02
N LYS A 183 -23.94 1.44 8.17
CA LYS A 183 -23.18 1.45 9.44
C LYS A 183 -22.72 0.07 9.92
N LEU A 184 -23.28 -1.00 9.36
CA LEU A 184 -22.86 -2.38 9.63
C LEU A 184 -21.49 -2.72 9.03
N LEU A 185 -20.97 -1.89 8.13
CA LEU A 185 -19.68 -2.08 7.45
C LEU A 185 -18.54 -1.25 8.06
N ASP A 186 -18.85 -0.41 9.06
CA ASP A 186 -17.84 0.37 9.78
C ASP A 186 -17.04 -0.57 10.69
N GLN A 187 -15.73 -0.61 10.50
CA GLN A 187 -14.79 -1.37 11.32
C GLN A 187 -13.86 -0.40 12.02
N TYR A 188 -13.61 -0.63 13.31
CA TYR A 188 -12.64 0.13 14.08
C TYR A 188 -11.95 -0.79 15.07
N SER A 189 -10.64 -0.65 15.21
CA SER A 189 -9.86 -1.41 16.17
C SER A 189 -8.76 -0.56 16.77
N TYR A 190 -8.43 -0.86 18.01
CA TYR A 190 -7.34 -0.21 18.71
C TYR A 190 -6.72 -1.18 19.70
N GLY A 191 -5.45 -0.95 20.01
CA GLY A 191 -4.73 -1.84 20.90
C GLY A 191 -3.30 -1.40 21.11
N VAL A 192 -2.56 -2.27 21.79
CA VAL A 192 -1.14 -2.13 22.14
C VAL A 192 -0.38 -3.18 21.34
#